data_AF-A0A0G0PP84-F1
#
_entry.id   AF-A0A0G0PP84-F1
#
_cell.length_a   1.000
_cell.length_b   1.000
_cell.length_c   1.000
_cell.angle_alpha   90.00
_cell.angle_beta   90.00
_cell.angle_gamma   90.00
#
_symmetry.space_group_name_H-M   'P 1'
#
loop_
_entity.id
_entity.type
_entity.pdbx_description
1 polymer ?
#
loop_
_entity_poly.entity_id
_entity_poly.type
_entity_poly.pdbx_seq_one_letter_code
_entity_poly.pdbx_strand_id
1 'polypeptide(L)'
;MKLSKNNSRADIPVFLVINADDFGVSLGTNRGIERAHRKGLLTSTSIMPSGPAFDDAVKVARRNPRLGIGIHLSLTWGNSCLPKKTIPDLVDSDQYFYPSFLG
;
A
#
# COMPACT_ATOMS: atom_id res chain seq x y z
N MET A 1 10.67 48.77 -18.23
CA MET A 1 10.67 47.46 -18.93
C MET A 1 10.57 46.36 -17.88
N LYS A 2 9.35 45.89 -17.56
CA LYS A 2 9.14 44.75 -16.64
C LYS A 2 9.05 43.49 -17.49
N LEU A 3 9.94 42.54 -17.27
CA LEU A 3 9.87 41.21 -17.89
C LEU A 3 8.66 40.48 -17.29
N SER A 4 7.64 40.29 -18.14
CA SER A 4 6.53 39.39 -17.87
C SER A 4 7.06 37.97 -17.73
N LYS A 5 6.93 37.37 -16.54
CA LYS A 5 7.05 35.92 -16.38
C LYS A 5 5.73 35.29 -16.82
N ASN A 6 5.54 35.12 -18.12
CA ASN A 6 4.50 34.25 -18.65
C ASN A 6 4.90 32.80 -18.36
N ASN A 7 4.40 32.24 -17.26
CA ASN A 7 4.56 30.82 -16.95
C ASN A 7 3.27 30.09 -17.37
N SER A 8 3.13 29.80 -18.66
CA SER A 8 1.98 29.14 -19.31
C SER A 8 1.75 27.68 -18.87
N ARG A 9 2.40 27.23 -17.78
CA ARG A 9 2.19 25.94 -17.12
C ARG A 9 1.28 26.02 -15.89
N ALA A 10 0.89 27.22 -15.44
CA ALA A 10 0.18 27.40 -14.18
C ALA A 10 -1.29 26.93 -14.17
N ASP A 11 -1.88 26.65 -15.34
CA ASP A 11 -3.33 26.37 -15.47
C ASP A 11 -3.66 24.90 -15.80
N ILE A 12 -2.67 23.99 -15.77
CA ILE A 12 -2.95 22.55 -15.92
C ILE A 12 -3.15 21.97 -14.51
N PRO A 13 -4.35 21.45 -14.18
CA PRO A 13 -4.58 20.86 -12.87
C PRO A 13 -3.67 19.65 -12.67
N VAL A 14 -2.89 19.68 -11.58
CA VAL A 14 -2.05 18.56 -11.15
C VAL A 14 -2.89 17.66 -10.26
N PHE A 15 -3.10 16.42 -10.70
CA PHE A 15 -3.70 15.38 -9.86
C PHE A 15 -2.62 14.73 -9.01
N LEU A 16 -2.73 14.86 -7.69
CA LEU A 16 -1.80 14.26 -6.74
C LEU A 16 -2.43 13.03 -6.10
N VAL A 17 -1.72 11.90 -6.18
CA VAL A 17 -2.03 10.69 -5.42
C VAL A 17 -1.04 10.59 -4.28
N ILE A 18 -1.54 10.57 -3.05
CA ILE A 18 -0.76 10.29 -1.85
C ILE A 18 -1.14 8.89 -1.38
N ASN A 19 -0.23 7.94 -1.61
CA ASN A 19 -0.41 6.54 -1.29
C ASN A 19 0.32 6.19 0.02
N ALA A 20 -0.34 5.44 0.90
CA ALA A 20 0.32 4.76 2.00
C ALA A 20 0.53 3.27 1.68
N ASP A 21 1.73 2.76 1.94
CA ASP A 21 2.04 1.34 1.79
C ASP A 21 1.73 0.53 3.05
N ASP A 22 1.90 -0.79 2.98
CA ASP A 22 1.83 -1.73 4.10
C ASP A 22 0.46 -1.88 4.76
N PHE A 23 -0.63 -1.56 4.05
CA PHE A 23 -1.97 -1.75 4.59
C PHE A 23 -2.26 -3.24 4.78
N GLY A 24 -2.65 -3.65 5.98
CA GLY A 24 -2.77 -5.06 6.36
C GLY A 24 -1.54 -5.65 7.07
N VAL A 25 -0.42 -4.93 7.19
CA VAL A 25 0.76 -5.41 7.95
C VAL A 25 0.48 -5.51 9.46
N SER A 26 -0.25 -4.55 10.03
CA SER A 26 -0.61 -4.56 11.44
C SER A 26 -1.86 -3.75 11.72
N LEU A 27 -2.51 -4.01 12.86
CA LEU A 27 -3.64 -3.18 13.32
C LEU A 27 -3.22 -1.72 13.53
N GLY A 28 -1.98 -1.47 13.96
CA GLY A 28 -1.43 -0.13 14.14
C GLY A 28 -1.31 0.61 12.80
N THR A 29 -0.74 -0.04 11.80
CA THR A 29 -0.62 0.48 10.42
C THR A 29 -1.99 0.81 9.86
N ASN A 30 -2.95 -0.11 9.96
CA ASN A 30 -4.32 0.08 9.48
C ASN A 30 -4.99 1.31 10.11
N ARG A 31 -4.89 1.46 11.44
CA ARG A 31 -5.43 2.62 12.17
C ARG A 31 -4.75 3.93 11.75
N GLY A 32 -3.43 3.89 11.53
CA GLY A 32 -2.66 5.03 11.06
C GLY A 32 -3.13 5.51 9.68
N ILE A 33 -3.27 4.58 8.74
CA ILE A 33 -3.75 4.82 7.38
C ILE A 33 -5.19 5.35 7.40
N GLU A 34 -6.09 4.72 8.15
CA GLU A 34 -7.46 5.20 8.31
C GLU A 34 -7.51 6.64 8.84
N ARG A 35 -6.73 6.92 9.89
CA ARG A 35 -6.67 8.25 10.49
C ARG A 35 -6.13 9.28 9.50
N ALA A 36 -5.07 8.96 8.75
CA ALA A 36 -4.48 9.87 7.79
C ALA A 36 -5.42 10.13 6.60
N HIS A 37 -6.12 9.11 6.10
CA HIS A 37 -7.17 9.28 5.09
C HIS A 37 -8.32 10.16 5.59
N ARG A 38 -8.85 9.89 6.78
CA ARG A 38 -9.95 10.68 7.37
C ARG A 38 -9.58 12.14 7.65
N LYS A 39 -8.29 12.42 7.83
CA LYS A 39 -7.73 13.79 7.93
C LYS A 39 -7.46 14.44 6.57
N GLY A 40 -7.76 13.76 5.45
CA GLY A 40 -7.59 14.28 4.10
C GLY A 40 -6.16 14.22 3.56
N LEU A 41 -5.25 13.52 4.25
CA LEU A 41 -3.84 13.43 3.84
C LEU A 41 -3.60 12.36 2.77
N LEU A 42 -4.31 11.23 2.87
CA LEU A 42 -4.15 10.10 1.95
C LEU A 42 -5.31 10.03 0.97
N THR A 43 -4.96 9.82 -0.30
CA THR A 43 -5.94 9.54 -1.36
C THR A 43 -6.06 8.04 -1.63
N SER A 44 -4.99 7.27 -1.39
CA SER A 44 -4.98 5.82 -1.61
C SER A 44 -4.08 5.07 -0.62
N THR A 45 -4.19 3.76 -0.64
CA THR A 45 -3.28 2.84 0.04
C THR A 45 -3.14 1.52 -0.72
N SER A 46 -2.05 0.79 -0.50
CA SER A 46 -1.78 -0.51 -1.12
C SER A 46 -1.88 -1.63 -0.06
N ILE A 47 -2.80 -2.58 -0.25
CA ILE A 47 -3.09 -3.66 0.70
C ILE A 47 -2.22 -4.89 0.45
N MET A 48 -1.66 -5.47 1.53
CA MET A 48 -0.89 -6.71 1.54
C MET A 48 -1.82 -7.89 1.85
N PRO A 49 -2.15 -8.75 0.87
CA PRO A 49 -3.10 -9.85 1.08
C PRO A 49 -2.64 -10.91 2.09
N SER A 50 -1.33 -11.10 2.21
CA SER A 50 -0.73 -12.02 3.18
C SER A 50 -0.42 -11.38 4.54
N GLY A 51 -0.72 -10.09 4.71
CA GLY A 51 -0.48 -9.38 5.95
C GLY A 51 -1.35 -9.93 7.09
N PRO A 52 -0.83 -10.04 8.32
CA PRO A 52 -1.56 -10.64 9.44
C PRO A 52 -2.78 -9.82 9.88
N ALA A 53 -2.87 -8.55 9.46
CA ALA A 53 -4.01 -7.67 9.72
C ALA A 53 -4.85 -7.39 8.45
N PHE A 54 -4.78 -8.25 7.43
CA PHE A 54 -5.52 -8.11 6.17
C PHE A 54 -7.04 -7.98 6.40
N ASP A 55 -7.64 -8.85 7.21
CA ASP A 55 -9.10 -8.81 7.45
C ASP A 55 -9.56 -7.51 8.11
N ASP A 56 -8.74 -6.96 9.01
CA ASP A 56 -8.99 -5.65 9.60
C ASP A 56 -8.86 -4.53 8.56
N ALA A 57 -7.83 -4.60 7.69
CA ALA A 57 -7.65 -3.67 6.59
C ALA A 57 -8.84 -3.68 5.61
N VAL A 58 -9.39 -4.85 5.30
CA VAL A 58 -10.62 -4.97 4.50
C VAL A 58 -11.81 -4.28 5.18
N LYS A 59 -11.98 -4.45 6.49
CA LYS A 59 -13.05 -3.75 7.25
C LYS A 59 -12.83 -2.24 7.25
N VAL A 60 -11.59 -1.78 7.35
CA VAL A 60 -11.21 -0.36 7.26
C VAL A 60 -11.52 0.19 5.88
N ALA A 61 -11.16 -0.51 4.81
CA ALA A 61 -11.44 -0.09 3.44
C ALA A 61 -12.96 0.03 3.20
N ARG A 62 -13.73 -0.99 3.59
CA ARG A 62 -15.19 -1.00 3.40
C ARG A 62 -15.92 0.17 4.09
N ARG A 63 -15.46 0.60 5.26
CA ARG A 63 -16.06 1.74 5.98
C ARG A 63 -15.52 3.11 5.55
N ASN A 64 -14.54 3.15 4.64
CA ASN A 64 -13.97 4.39 4.09
C ASN A 64 -13.98 4.31 2.54
N PRO A 65 -15.15 4.34 1.88
CA PRO A 65 -15.29 4.05 0.44
C PRO A 65 -14.60 5.05 -0.50
N ARG A 66 -14.11 6.20 0.02
CA ARG A 66 -13.33 7.18 -0.75
C ARG A 66 -11.82 6.94 -0.70
N LEU A 67 -11.35 6.01 0.11
CA LEU A 67 -9.94 5.61 0.14
C LEU A 67 -9.68 4.70 -1.06
N GLY A 68 -8.82 5.11 -1.99
CA GLY A 68 -8.38 4.24 -3.09
C GLY A 68 -7.61 3.04 -2.55
N ILE A 69 -7.92 1.83 -3.03
CA ILE A 69 -7.27 0.59 -2.61
C ILE A 69 -6.54 -0.03 -3.81
N GLY A 70 -5.23 -0.18 -3.72
CA GLY A 70 -4.39 -0.96 -4.61
C GLY A 70 -3.87 -2.24 -3.94
N ILE A 71 -3.13 -3.08 -4.68
CA ILE A 71 -2.43 -4.25 -4.14
C ILE A 71 -0.96 -3.88 -3.88
N HIS A 72 -0.44 -4.28 -2.72
CA HIS A 72 0.97 -4.25 -2.38
C HIS A 72 1.54 -5.67 -2.49
N LEU A 73 2.20 -5.97 -3.61
CA LEU A 73 2.83 -7.27 -3.84
C LEU A 73 4.13 -7.37 -3.04
N SER A 74 4.29 -8.43 -2.24
CA SER A 74 5.52 -8.73 -1.52
C SER A 74 6.08 -10.08 -1.96
N LEU A 75 7.41 -10.11 -2.15
CA LEU A 75 8.19 -11.31 -2.43
C LEU A 75 9.33 -11.51 -1.43
N THR A 76 9.46 -10.62 -0.45
CA THR A 76 10.58 -10.62 0.52
C THR A 76 10.13 -10.44 1.97
N TRP A 77 8.82 -10.32 2.19
CA TRP A 77 8.25 -10.11 3.52
C TRP A 77 6.93 -10.82 3.70
N GLY A 78 6.76 -11.41 4.88
CA GLY A 78 5.52 -12.06 5.31
C GLY A 78 5.36 -13.48 4.77
N ASN A 79 4.20 -14.06 5.04
CA ASN A 79 3.83 -15.37 4.53
C ASN A 79 3.38 -15.28 3.07
N SER A 80 3.45 -16.39 2.34
CA SER A 80 2.76 -16.50 1.05
C SER A 80 1.27 -16.82 1.21
N CYS A 81 0.45 -16.28 0.31
CA CYS A 81 -0.95 -16.71 0.15
C CYS A 81 -1.07 -18.10 -0.47
N LEU A 82 0.02 -18.66 -1.02
CA LEU A 82 0.07 -19.96 -1.67
C LEU A 82 0.92 -20.95 -0.85
N PRO A 83 0.62 -22.25 -0.92
CA PRO A 83 1.47 -23.28 -0.29
C PRO A 83 2.83 -23.37 -1.00
N LYS A 84 3.91 -23.66 -0.26
CA LYS A 84 5.28 -23.85 -0.78
C LYS A 84 5.32 -24.78 -1.97
N LYS A 85 4.54 -25.85 -1.97
CA LYS A 85 4.46 -26.81 -3.09
C LYS A 85 4.15 -26.16 -4.46
N THR A 86 3.50 -25.00 -4.46
CA THR A 86 3.14 -24.24 -5.67
C THR A 86 4.24 -23.26 -6.07
N ILE A 87 5.04 -22.78 -5.11
CA ILE A 87 6.08 -21.77 -5.28
C ILE A 87 7.35 -22.14 -4.48
N PRO A 88 7.97 -23.30 -4.75
CA PRO A 88 8.97 -23.89 -3.85
C PRO A 88 10.22 -23.04 -3.65
N ASP A 89 10.56 -22.20 -4.63
CA ASP A 89 11.76 -21.37 -4.66
C ASP A 89 11.56 -19.98 -4.04
N LEU A 90 10.31 -19.60 -3.69
CA LEU A 90 10.00 -18.26 -3.18
C LEU A 90 9.84 -18.22 -1.66
N VAL A 91 9.60 -19.36 -1.02
CA VAL A 91 9.34 -19.42 0.43
C VAL A 91 10.17 -20.50 1.12
N ASP A 92 10.45 -20.31 2.40
CA ASP A 92 11.15 -21.26 3.27
C ASP A 92 10.24 -22.43 3.70
N SER A 93 10.67 -23.24 4.69
CA SER A 93 9.86 -24.36 5.20
C SER A 93 8.62 -23.91 5.98
N ASP A 94 8.64 -22.69 6.50
CA ASP A 94 7.64 -22.12 7.40
C ASP A 94 6.65 -21.21 6.66
N GLN A 95 6.68 -21.20 5.32
CA GLN A 95 5.84 -20.41 4.41
C GLN A 95 6.20 -18.93 4.29
N TYR A 96 7.32 -18.50 4.86
CA TYR A 96 7.79 -17.12 4.77
C TYR A 96 8.59 -16.89 3.49
N PHE A 97 8.42 -15.72 2.89
CA PHE A 97 9.30 -15.27 1.82
C PHE A 97 10.72 -15.06 2.33
N TYR A 98 11.72 -15.40 1.51
CA TYR A 98 13.11 -15.13 1.83
C TYR A 98 13.38 -13.62 1.93
N PRO A 99 14.20 -13.16 2.88
CA PRO A 99 14.43 -11.72 3.10
C PRO A 99 15.15 -11.04 1.94
N SER A 100 15.79 -11.81 1.07
CA SER A 100 16.43 -11.34 -0.15
C SER A 100 16.43 -12.42 -1.23
N PHE A 101 16.61 -12.02 -2.49
CA PHE A 101 16.76 -12.94 -3.63
C PHE A 101 18.08 -13.74 -3.61
N LEU A 102 18.96 -13.50 -2.64
CA LEU A 102 20.27 -14.15 -2.54
C LEU A 102 20.31 -15.27 -1.49
N GLY A 103 19.23 -15.47 -0.73
CA GLY A 103 19.22 -16.34 0.44
C GLY A 103 19.70 -15.61 1.68
#